data_AF-A0A9D4BKY8-F1
#
_entry.id   AF-A0A9D4BKY8-F1
#
_cell.length_a   1.000
_cell.length_b   1.000
_cell.length_c   1.000
_cell.angle_alpha   90.00
_cell.angle_beta   90.00
_cell.angle_gamma   90.00
#
_symmetry.space_group_name_H-M   'P 1'
#
loop_
_entity.id
_entity.type
_entity.pdbx_description
1 polymer ?
#
loop_
_entity_poly.entity_id
_entity_poly.type
_entity_poly.pdbx_seq_one_letter_code
_entity_poly.pdbx_strand_id
1 'polypeptide(L)'
;MKRDQLWEACCNVFRTHHLLQEDNSLMEEVVESVLGLLLNLSRAMSPCLEKFGVELCSKCLEMIKLGKCSEPLRVRGVGILSHILPHSDIACNAVVDSGGTEILLEYIKDERLCYKPALKALTAITKCNEAGRKYIVDNKGLGTLIKRLKSEDETIVGNAALCLSHCTQVSKVCALLTKTDIIKDLLVLARDGKKPAVQQNCAILIAKLAQGDSKHLERLRELHGVEILHSCMKYIK
;
A
#
# COMPACT_ATOMS: atom_id res chain seq x y z
N MET A 1 30.30 -9.34 -12.89
CA MET A 1 28.93 -9.43 -13.45
C MET A 1 28.33 -8.03 -13.49
N LYS A 2 27.80 -7.58 -14.64
CA LYS A 2 27.11 -6.28 -14.71
C LYS A 2 25.79 -6.34 -13.93
N ARG A 3 25.31 -5.22 -13.40
CA ARG A 3 24.08 -5.16 -12.59
C ARG A 3 22.89 -5.80 -13.33
N ASP A 4 22.69 -5.47 -14.60
CA ASP A 4 21.60 -6.04 -15.40
C ASP A 4 21.71 -7.55 -15.60
N GLN A 5 22.93 -8.10 -15.70
CA GLN A 5 23.14 -9.55 -15.82
C GLN A 5 22.77 -10.28 -14.53
N LEU A 6 23.03 -9.67 -13.38
CA LEU A 6 22.60 -10.22 -12.08
C LEU A 6 21.07 -10.24 -12.01
N TRP A 7 20.41 -9.13 -12.35
CA TRP A 7 18.95 -9.06 -12.34
C TRP A 7 18.32 -10.07 -13.31
N GLU A 8 18.85 -10.18 -14.52
CA GLU A 8 18.41 -11.16 -15.51
C GLU A 8 18.56 -12.59 -14.97
N ALA A 9 19.70 -12.92 -14.35
CA ALA A 9 19.93 -14.23 -13.74
C ALA A 9 18.94 -14.50 -12.59
N CYS A 10 18.69 -13.52 -11.72
CA CYS A 10 17.72 -13.65 -10.65
C CYS A 10 16.29 -13.83 -11.17
N CYS A 11 15.85 -13.04 -12.16
CA CYS A 11 14.53 -13.17 -12.78
C CYS A 11 14.39 -14.53 -13.50
N ASN A 12 15.45 -15.02 -14.15
CA ASN A 12 15.44 -16.32 -14.81
C ASN A 12 15.09 -17.46 -13.86
N VAL A 13 15.56 -17.43 -12.60
CA VAL A 13 15.17 -18.42 -11.59
C VAL A 13 13.64 -18.47 -11.42
N PHE A 14 12.93 -17.34 -11.48
CA PHE A 14 11.46 -17.33 -11.41
C PHE A 14 10.77 -17.73 -12.73
N ARG A 15 11.47 -17.66 -13.87
CA ARG A 15 10.93 -18.05 -15.19
C ARG A 15 11.07 -19.55 -15.44
N THR A 16 12.22 -20.12 -15.09
CA THR A 16 12.57 -21.50 -15.42
C THR A 16 11.99 -22.51 -14.45
N HIS A 17 11.61 -22.07 -13.26
CA HIS A 17 11.04 -22.93 -12.25
C HIS A 17 9.54 -22.68 -12.15
N HIS A 18 8.74 -23.73 -12.37
CA HIS A 18 7.31 -23.73 -12.07
C HIS A 18 7.16 -23.59 -10.56
N LEU A 19 7.14 -22.33 -10.11
CA LEU A 19 7.25 -21.81 -8.75
C LEU A 19 6.66 -22.76 -7.68
N LEU A 20 7.36 -23.82 -7.26
CA LEU A 20 6.95 -24.75 -6.19
C LEU A 20 5.92 -25.86 -6.57
N GLN A 21 5.88 -26.33 -7.82
CA GLN A 21 4.96 -27.44 -8.20
C GLN A 21 5.44 -28.84 -7.78
N GLU A 22 6.73 -29.03 -7.52
CA GLU A 22 7.30 -30.29 -7.02
C GLU A 22 7.82 -30.07 -5.59
N ASP A 23 7.64 -31.06 -4.70
CA ASP A 23 8.20 -31.05 -3.32
C ASP A 23 9.74 -31.17 -3.40
N ASN A 24 10.40 -30.08 -3.82
CA ASN A 24 11.85 -29.99 -3.97
C ASN A 24 12.37 -28.89 -3.03
N SER A 25 12.79 -29.29 -1.84
CA SER A 25 13.26 -28.39 -0.78
C SER A 25 14.44 -27.51 -1.22
N LEU A 26 15.35 -28.05 -2.03
CA LEU A 26 16.48 -27.29 -2.57
C LEU A 26 16.02 -26.16 -3.49
N MET A 27 14.97 -26.41 -4.28
CA MET A 27 14.40 -25.39 -5.16
C MET A 27 13.78 -24.24 -4.37
N GLU A 28 13.07 -24.55 -3.28
CA GLU A 28 12.50 -23.54 -2.39
C GLU A 28 13.59 -22.68 -1.75
N GLU A 29 14.68 -23.28 -1.26
CA GLU A 29 15.82 -22.55 -0.69
C GLU A 29 16.49 -21.60 -1.69
N VAL A 30 16.63 -22.03 -2.95
CA VAL A 30 17.17 -21.21 -4.04
C VAL A 30 16.24 -20.04 -4.34
N VAL A 31 14.94 -20.29 -4.52
CA VAL A 31 13.94 -19.24 -4.77
C VAL A 31 13.92 -18.24 -3.61
N GLU A 32 13.93 -18.74 -2.37
CA GLU A 32 13.96 -17.91 -1.18
C GLU A 32 15.20 -17.01 -1.17
N SER A 33 16.39 -17.57 -1.39
CA SER A 33 17.66 -16.83 -1.41
C SER A 33 17.68 -15.74 -2.48
N VAL A 34 17.24 -16.07 -3.70
CA VAL A 34 17.18 -15.12 -4.82
C VAL A 34 16.16 -14.02 -4.54
N LEU A 35 15.00 -14.36 -3.97
CA LEU A 35 13.99 -13.37 -3.59
C LEU A 35 14.50 -12.44 -2.49
N GLY A 36 15.29 -12.95 -1.55
CA GLY A 36 15.96 -12.14 -0.53
C GLY A 36 16.94 -11.14 -1.14
N LEU A 37 17.71 -11.56 -2.14
CA LEU A 37 18.59 -10.67 -2.89
C LEU A 37 17.78 -9.61 -3.66
N LEU A 38 16.73 -9.99 -4.39
CA LEU A 38 15.88 -9.06 -5.13
C LEU A 38 15.14 -8.07 -4.22
N LEU A 39 14.73 -8.49 -3.03
CA LEU A 39 14.16 -7.61 -2.02
C LEU A 39 15.15 -6.52 -1.62
N ASN A 40 16.43 -6.86 -1.44
CA ASN A 40 17.46 -5.89 -1.12
C ASN A 40 17.77 -4.96 -2.31
N LEU A 41 17.89 -5.53 -3.52
CA LEU A 41 18.18 -4.77 -4.74
C LEU A 41 17.04 -3.81 -5.12
N SER A 42 15.79 -4.13 -4.74
CA SER A 42 14.62 -3.31 -5.05
C SER A 42 14.42 -2.08 -4.14
N ARG A 43 15.20 -1.93 -3.05
CA ARG A 43 15.03 -0.82 -2.10
C ARG A 43 15.31 0.56 -2.68
N ALA A 44 16.08 0.64 -3.77
CA ALA A 44 16.43 1.88 -4.44
C ALA A 44 16.09 1.79 -5.93
N MET A 45 15.50 2.87 -6.45
CA MET A 45 15.19 2.99 -7.88
C MET A 45 16.44 2.80 -8.74
N SER A 46 16.29 2.08 -9.85
CA SER A 46 17.37 1.82 -10.80
C SER A 46 16.80 1.46 -12.18
N PRO A 47 17.60 1.60 -13.26
CA PRO A 47 17.19 1.15 -14.58
C PRO A 47 16.77 -0.32 -14.64
N CYS A 48 17.36 -1.16 -13.77
CA CYS A 48 16.97 -2.56 -13.65
C CYS A 48 15.52 -2.71 -13.15
N LEU A 49 15.07 -1.87 -12.21
CA LEU A 49 13.70 -1.91 -11.72
C LEU A 49 12.70 -1.45 -12.77
N GLU A 50 13.06 -0.48 -13.61
CA GLU A 50 12.24 -0.08 -14.75
C GLU A 50 12.10 -1.22 -15.76
N LYS A 51 13.20 -1.93 -16.04
CA LYS A 51 13.23 -3.05 -16.99
C LYS A 51 12.50 -4.31 -16.48
N PHE A 52 12.76 -4.72 -15.23
CA PHE A 52 12.32 -6.02 -14.69
C PHE A 52 11.15 -5.91 -13.71
N GLY A 53 10.77 -4.71 -13.29
CA GLY A 53 9.87 -4.52 -12.15
C GLY A 53 8.46 -5.07 -12.37
N VAL A 54 7.90 -4.89 -13.57
CA VAL A 54 6.56 -5.40 -13.90
C VAL A 54 6.52 -6.92 -13.82
N GLU A 55 7.47 -7.58 -14.47
CA GLU A 55 7.59 -9.05 -14.44
C GLU A 55 7.80 -9.57 -13.01
N LEU A 56 8.68 -8.92 -12.25
CA LEU A 56 8.97 -9.30 -10.88
C LEU A 56 7.73 -9.15 -9.99
N CYS A 57 6.93 -8.10 -10.17
CA CYS A 57 5.64 -7.94 -9.50
C CYS A 57 4.67 -9.07 -9.84
N SER A 58 4.54 -9.42 -11.11
CA SER A 58 3.69 -10.54 -11.57
C SER A 58 4.13 -11.86 -10.94
N LYS A 59 5.43 -12.16 -10.94
CA LYS A 59 5.99 -13.39 -10.36
C LYS A 59 5.85 -13.45 -8.84
N CYS A 60 6.06 -12.34 -8.15
CA CYS A 60 5.79 -12.27 -6.71
C CYS A 60 4.32 -12.57 -6.41
N LEU A 61 3.40 -12.03 -7.21
CA LEU A 61 1.97 -12.22 -7.00
C LEU A 61 1.52 -13.65 -7.31
N GLU A 62 1.98 -14.23 -8.42
CA GLU A 62 1.77 -15.65 -8.75
C GLU A 62 2.23 -16.54 -7.60
N MET A 63 3.44 -16.30 -7.08
CA MET A 63 4.01 -17.05 -5.97
C MET A 63 3.21 -16.88 -4.67
N ILE A 64 2.76 -15.67 -4.32
CA ILE A 64 1.96 -15.42 -3.10
C ILE A 64 0.63 -16.19 -3.13
N LYS A 65 0.01 -16.30 -4.30
CA LYS A 65 -1.27 -17.01 -4.51
C LYS A 65 -1.18 -18.51 -4.31
N LEU A 66 0.02 -19.09 -4.34
CA LEU A 66 0.18 -20.52 -4.15
C LEU A 66 -0.12 -20.88 -2.69
N GLY A 67 -1.05 -21.81 -2.48
CA GLY A 67 -1.45 -22.26 -1.15
C GLY A 67 -0.28 -22.81 -0.32
N LYS A 68 0.71 -23.42 -0.98
CA LYS A 68 1.93 -23.99 -0.37
C LYS A 68 3.07 -22.99 -0.15
N CYS A 69 2.92 -21.72 -0.53
CA CYS A 69 3.99 -20.73 -0.42
C CYS A 69 4.36 -20.46 1.05
N SER A 70 5.65 -20.59 1.40
CA SER A 70 6.14 -20.35 2.75
C SER A 70 6.03 -18.88 3.15
N GLU A 71 5.96 -18.63 4.46
CA GLU A 71 5.83 -17.28 5.01
C GLU A 71 6.99 -16.35 4.61
N PRO A 72 8.28 -16.77 4.64
CA PRO A 72 9.38 -15.92 4.18
C PRO A 72 9.23 -15.47 2.72
N LEU A 73 8.80 -16.37 1.83
CA LEU A 73 8.54 -16.04 0.43
C LEU A 73 7.42 -15.01 0.29
N ARG A 74 6.31 -15.22 1.00
CA ARG A 74 5.18 -14.29 1.04
C ARG A 74 5.60 -12.90 1.52
N VAL A 75 6.33 -12.82 2.62
CA VAL A 75 6.82 -11.56 3.21
C VAL A 75 7.73 -10.82 2.23
N ARG A 76 8.68 -11.52 1.61
CA ARG A 76 9.62 -10.91 0.66
C ARG A 76 8.94 -10.48 -0.63
N GLY A 77 8.00 -11.27 -1.14
CA GLY A 77 7.19 -10.93 -2.31
C GLY A 77 6.38 -9.66 -2.09
N VAL A 78 5.64 -9.56 -0.99
CA VAL A 78 4.90 -8.33 -0.63
C VAL A 78 5.85 -7.15 -0.42
N GLY A 79 7.02 -7.37 0.18
CA GLY A 79 8.07 -6.37 0.31
C GLY A 79 8.51 -5.79 -1.04
N ILE A 80 8.77 -6.64 -2.03
CA ILE A 80 9.13 -6.24 -3.39
C ILE A 80 8.00 -5.44 -4.05
N LEU A 81 6.74 -5.90 -3.94
CA LEU A 81 5.59 -5.12 -4.43
C LEU A 81 5.58 -3.71 -3.82
N SER A 82 5.83 -3.60 -2.52
CA SER A 82 5.86 -2.31 -1.81
C SER A 82 7.01 -1.39 -2.22
N HIS A 83 8.06 -1.92 -2.85
CA HIS A 83 9.17 -1.14 -3.40
C HIS A 83 8.86 -0.65 -4.81
N ILE A 84 8.28 -1.50 -5.66
CA ILE A 84 8.13 -1.24 -7.10
C ILE A 84 6.88 -0.41 -7.39
N LEU A 85 5.74 -0.79 -6.81
CA LEU A 85 4.44 -0.20 -7.15
C LEU A 85 4.38 1.33 -6.96
N PRO A 86 4.97 1.94 -5.92
CA PRO A 86 4.98 3.41 -5.78
C PRO A 86 5.62 4.17 -6.95
N HIS A 87 6.39 3.49 -7.81
CA HIS A 87 7.18 4.07 -8.88
C HIS A 87 6.77 3.57 -10.28
N SER A 88 5.74 2.72 -10.40
CA SER A 88 5.32 2.17 -11.68
C SER A 88 3.81 1.94 -11.74
N ASP A 89 3.12 2.82 -12.46
CA ASP A 89 1.68 2.70 -12.73
C ASP A 89 1.38 1.47 -13.61
N ILE A 90 2.30 1.11 -14.51
CA ILE A 90 2.21 -0.11 -15.32
C ILE A 90 2.21 -1.34 -14.41
N ALA A 91 3.13 -1.40 -13.43
CA ALA A 91 3.15 -2.50 -12.47
C ALA A 91 1.91 -2.50 -11.57
N CYS A 92 1.39 -1.33 -11.18
CA CYS A 92 0.13 -1.24 -10.42
C CYS A 92 -1.03 -1.85 -11.21
N ASN A 93 -1.19 -1.49 -12.47
CA ASN A 93 -2.24 -2.03 -13.33
C ASN A 93 -2.09 -3.55 -13.49
N ALA A 94 -0.88 -4.05 -13.80
CA ALA A 94 -0.63 -5.48 -13.93
C ALA A 94 -0.96 -6.26 -12.65
N VAL A 95 -0.63 -5.72 -11.47
CA VAL A 95 -0.97 -6.30 -10.17
C VAL A 95 -2.48 -6.28 -9.94
N VAL A 96 -3.17 -5.20 -10.28
CA VAL A 96 -4.64 -5.10 -10.16
C VAL A 96 -5.34 -6.11 -11.07
N ASP A 97 -4.96 -6.17 -12.35
CA ASP A 97 -5.52 -7.08 -13.35
C ASP A 97 -5.32 -8.55 -12.93
N SER A 98 -4.24 -8.81 -12.21
CA SER A 98 -3.93 -10.12 -11.63
C SER A 98 -4.57 -10.34 -10.25
N GLY A 99 -5.53 -9.53 -9.79
CA GLY A 99 -6.23 -9.72 -8.51
C GLY A 99 -5.40 -9.39 -7.26
N GLY A 100 -4.29 -8.67 -7.40
CA GLY A 100 -3.41 -8.34 -6.27
C GLY A 100 -4.02 -7.38 -5.25
N THR A 101 -5.04 -6.60 -5.63
CA THR A 101 -5.76 -5.74 -4.68
C THR A 101 -6.46 -6.56 -3.59
N GLU A 102 -7.02 -7.72 -3.93
CA GLU A 102 -7.64 -8.65 -2.99
C GLU A 102 -6.64 -9.12 -1.95
N ILE A 103 -5.54 -9.70 -2.43
CA ILE A 103 -4.47 -10.26 -1.60
C ILE A 103 -3.89 -9.20 -0.67
N LEU A 104 -3.56 -8.01 -1.20
CA LEU A 104 -3.02 -6.93 -0.37
C LEU A 104 -4.04 -6.44 0.67
N LEU A 105 -5.34 -6.44 0.33
CA LEU A 105 -6.40 -6.09 1.28
C LEU A 105 -6.52 -7.13 2.41
N GLU A 106 -6.38 -8.42 2.11
CA GLU A 106 -6.35 -9.49 3.11
C GLU A 106 -5.16 -9.34 4.07
N TYR A 107 -3.98 -9.02 3.54
CA TYR A 107 -2.78 -8.80 4.35
C TYR A 107 -2.94 -7.64 5.34
N ILE A 108 -3.67 -6.58 4.99
CA ILE A 108 -3.87 -5.46 5.92
C ILE A 108 -4.97 -5.70 6.96
N LYS A 109 -5.82 -6.72 6.75
CA LYS A 109 -6.86 -7.15 7.69
C LYS A 109 -6.27 -7.99 8.83
N ASP A 110 -5.27 -8.83 8.57
CA ASP A 110 -4.63 -9.69 9.56
C ASP A 110 -3.34 -9.08 10.13
N GLU A 111 -3.29 -8.86 11.44
CA GLU A 111 -2.13 -8.27 12.13
C GLU A 111 -0.94 -9.23 12.26
N ARG A 112 -1.16 -10.52 12.04
CA ARG A 112 -0.09 -11.54 12.00
C ARG A 112 0.67 -11.52 10.68
N LEU A 113 0.07 -10.96 9.62
CA LEU A 113 0.68 -10.90 8.30
C LEU A 113 1.55 -9.64 8.14
N CYS A 114 2.31 -9.58 7.04
CA CYS A 114 3.16 -8.45 6.70
C CYS A 114 2.34 -7.23 6.22
N TYR A 115 1.54 -6.65 7.10
CA TYR A 115 0.53 -5.64 6.74
C TYR A 115 1.13 -4.28 6.37
N LYS A 116 2.31 -3.92 6.90
CA LYS A 116 2.96 -2.63 6.61
C LYS A 116 3.37 -2.47 5.13
N PRO A 117 4.16 -3.39 4.53
CA PRO A 117 4.46 -3.32 3.10
C PRO A 117 3.22 -3.55 2.23
N ALA A 118 2.28 -4.39 2.67
CA ALA A 118 1.01 -4.56 1.97
C ALA A 118 0.21 -3.25 1.87
N LEU A 119 0.12 -2.49 2.97
CA LEU A 119 -0.54 -1.20 2.98
C LEU A 119 0.17 -0.19 2.07
N LYS A 120 1.51 -0.16 2.07
CA LYS A 120 2.28 0.71 1.16
C LYS A 120 2.01 0.37 -0.31
N ALA A 121 1.98 -0.91 -0.67
CA ALA A 121 1.62 -1.39 -2.00
C ALA A 121 0.18 -1.00 -2.38
N LEU A 122 -0.78 -1.16 -1.46
CA LEU A 122 -2.17 -0.79 -1.67
C LEU A 122 -2.36 0.74 -1.83
N THR A 123 -1.61 1.54 -1.08
CA THR A 123 -1.59 3.00 -1.22
C THR A 123 -1.08 3.43 -2.61
N ALA A 124 -0.10 2.72 -3.18
CA ALA A 124 0.36 2.95 -4.55
C ALA A 124 -0.72 2.60 -5.59
N ILE A 125 -1.36 1.43 -5.46
CA ILE A 125 -2.48 1.02 -6.34
C ILE A 125 -3.60 2.05 -6.34
N THR A 126 -4.02 2.50 -5.16
CA THR A 126 -5.14 3.46 -5.06
C THR A 126 -4.82 4.82 -5.67
N LYS A 127 -3.55 5.20 -5.75
CA LYS A 127 -3.10 6.45 -6.38
C LYS A 127 -3.46 6.49 -7.87
N CYS A 128 -3.21 5.41 -8.60
CA CYS A 128 -3.30 5.41 -10.06
C CYS A 128 -4.39 4.51 -10.66
N ASN A 129 -4.98 3.57 -9.90
CA ASN A 129 -5.93 2.61 -10.44
C ASN A 129 -7.33 2.71 -9.80
N GLU A 130 -8.34 3.02 -10.62
CA GLU A 130 -9.74 3.16 -10.18
C GLU A 130 -10.38 1.82 -9.77
N ALA A 131 -10.10 0.74 -10.50
CA ALA A 131 -10.63 -0.58 -10.18
C ALA A 131 -10.13 -1.06 -8.81
N GLY A 132 -8.85 -0.81 -8.49
CA GLY A 132 -8.28 -1.06 -7.17
C GLY A 132 -9.00 -0.26 -6.06
N ARG A 133 -9.29 1.02 -6.29
CA ARG A 133 -10.09 1.82 -5.35
C ARG A 133 -11.49 1.25 -5.13
N LYS A 134 -12.21 0.92 -6.21
CA LYS A 134 -13.56 0.33 -6.14
C LYS A 134 -13.54 -0.98 -5.36
N TYR A 135 -12.58 -1.86 -5.66
CA TYR A 135 -12.42 -3.14 -4.97
C TYR A 135 -12.29 -2.96 -3.45
N ILE A 136 -11.43 -2.05 -2.99
CA ILE A 136 -11.25 -1.76 -1.56
C ILE A 136 -12.56 -1.29 -0.92
N VAL A 137 -13.27 -0.38 -1.59
CA VAL A 137 -14.53 0.18 -1.08
C VAL A 137 -15.61 -0.90 -0.98
N ASP A 138 -15.74 -1.74 -2.00
CA ASP A 138 -16.77 -2.79 -2.07
C ASP A 138 -16.48 -3.95 -1.12
N ASN A 139 -15.21 -4.19 -0.77
CA ASN A 139 -14.77 -5.29 0.11
C ASN A 139 -14.46 -4.88 1.56
N LYS A 140 -15.23 -3.89 2.07
CA LYS A 140 -15.17 -3.38 3.46
C LYS A 140 -13.79 -2.82 3.86
N GLY A 141 -12.96 -2.42 2.89
CA GLY A 141 -11.60 -1.95 3.15
C GLY A 141 -11.53 -0.58 3.84
N LEU A 142 -12.56 0.27 3.72
CA LEU A 142 -12.60 1.56 4.42
C LEU A 142 -12.51 1.38 5.95
N GLY A 143 -13.26 0.43 6.51
CA GLY A 143 -13.21 0.14 7.96
C GLY A 143 -11.83 -0.36 8.39
N THR A 144 -11.18 -1.20 7.57
CA THR A 144 -9.81 -1.65 7.81
C THR A 144 -8.84 -0.48 7.80
N LEU A 145 -8.92 0.43 6.84
CA LEU A 145 -8.05 1.60 6.77
C LEU A 145 -8.25 2.56 7.94
N ILE A 146 -9.51 2.79 8.37
CA ILE A 146 -9.81 3.59 9.58
C ILE A 146 -9.19 2.94 10.82
N LYS A 147 -9.27 1.61 10.96
CA LYS A 147 -8.59 0.90 12.07
C LYS A 147 -7.08 1.18 12.05
N ARG A 148 -6.46 1.23 10.86
CA ARG A 148 -5.02 1.48 10.70
C ARG A 148 -4.60 2.91 11.04
N LEU A 149 -5.52 3.89 11.04
CA LEU A 149 -5.24 5.23 11.56
C LEU A 149 -4.92 5.25 13.06
N LYS A 150 -5.30 4.19 13.80
CA LYS A 150 -5.07 4.05 15.25
C LYS A 150 -3.76 3.34 15.60
N SER A 151 -2.88 3.11 14.62
CA SER A 151 -1.59 2.45 14.83
C SER A 151 -0.59 3.38 15.55
N GLU A 152 0.25 2.80 16.40
CA GLU A 152 1.38 3.53 17.01
C GLU A 152 2.50 3.84 16.01
N ASP A 153 2.60 3.09 14.92
CA ASP A 153 3.59 3.34 13.87
C ASP A 153 3.02 4.33 12.84
N GLU A 154 3.53 5.55 12.93
CA GLU A 154 3.16 6.67 12.06
C GLU A 154 3.34 6.41 10.57
N THR A 155 4.20 5.48 10.16
CA THR A 155 4.28 5.09 8.74
C THR A 155 3.02 4.35 8.28
N ILE A 156 2.41 3.54 9.16
CA ILE A 156 1.12 2.89 8.87
C ILE A 156 0.00 3.93 8.85
N VAL A 157 -0.03 4.83 9.82
CA VAL A 157 -1.03 5.91 9.89
C VAL A 157 -0.99 6.77 8.64
N GLY A 158 0.20 7.23 8.23
CA GLY A 158 0.38 8.05 7.04
C GLY A 158 -0.06 7.36 5.75
N ASN A 159 0.26 6.07 5.59
CA ASN A 159 -0.17 5.29 4.41
C ASN A 159 -1.68 5.03 4.41
N ALA A 160 -2.28 4.78 5.58
CA ALA A 160 -3.73 4.59 5.72
C ALA A 160 -4.50 5.87 5.37
N ALA A 161 -4.05 7.02 5.89
CA ALA A 161 -4.63 8.33 5.55
C ALA A 161 -4.50 8.62 4.04
N LEU A 162 -3.33 8.38 3.46
CA LEU A 162 -3.12 8.60 2.03
C LEU A 162 -3.99 7.68 1.16
N CYS A 163 -4.08 6.40 1.50
CA CYS A 163 -4.92 5.41 0.82
C CYS A 163 -6.40 5.79 0.89
N LEU A 164 -6.91 6.17 2.07
CA LEU A 164 -8.27 6.70 2.23
C LEU A 164 -8.50 7.94 1.36
N SER A 165 -7.51 8.84 1.29
CA SER A 165 -7.59 10.06 0.49
C SER A 165 -7.69 9.79 -1.02
N HIS A 166 -7.17 8.66 -1.48
CA HIS A 166 -7.35 8.22 -2.86
C HIS A 166 -8.74 7.63 -3.04
N CYS A 167 -9.21 6.82 -2.09
CA CYS A 167 -10.54 6.21 -2.13
C CYS A 167 -11.68 7.24 -2.16
N THR A 168 -11.50 8.48 -1.68
CA THR A 168 -12.52 9.53 -1.80
C THR A 168 -12.91 9.86 -3.25
N GLN A 169 -12.12 9.44 -4.25
CA GLN A 169 -12.47 9.55 -5.67
C GLN A 169 -13.61 8.62 -6.09
N VAL A 170 -13.98 7.63 -5.27
CA VAL A 170 -15.14 6.79 -5.50
C VAL A 170 -16.38 7.51 -4.93
N SER A 171 -17.38 7.77 -5.77
CA SER A 171 -18.51 8.69 -5.55
C SER A 171 -19.30 8.52 -4.24
N LYS A 172 -19.26 7.34 -3.60
CA LYS A 172 -19.95 7.05 -2.33
C LYS A 172 -19.09 7.20 -1.07
N VAL A 173 -17.77 7.32 -1.20
CA VAL A 173 -16.86 7.20 -0.05
C VAL A 173 -17.02 8.34 0.94
N CYS A 174 -17.09 9.59 0.49
CA CYS A 174 -17.27 10.73 1.39
C CYS A 174 -18.57 10.61 2.20
N ALA A 175 -19.69 10.27 1.54
CA ALA A 175 -20.98 10.04 2.20
C ALA A 175 -20.96 8.84 3.17
N LEU A 176 -20.27 7.75 2.84
CA LEU A 176 -20.14 6.60 3.75
C LEU A 176 -19.38 6.97 5.04
N LEU A 177 -18.37 7.83 4.92
CA LEU A 177 -17.51 8.20 6.03
C LEU A 177 -18.15 9.23 6.98
N THR A 178 -19.28 9.87 6.62
CA THR A 178 -19.99 10.79 7.53
C THR A 178 -20.56 10.06 8.76
N LYS A 179 -20.65 8.73 8.73
CA LYS A 179 -21.13 7.88 9.83
C LYS A 179 -20.04 7.50 10.83
N THR A 180 -18.87 8.15 10.75
CA THR A 180 -17.68 7.84 11.54
C THR A 180 -17.12 9.10 12.19
N ASP A 181 -16.32 8.93 13.24
CA ASP A 181 -15.58 10.04 13.88
C ASP A 181 -14.30 10.44 13.13
N ILE A 182 -14.19 10.12 11.83
CA ILE A 182 -12.95 10.27 11.07
C ILE A 182 -12.39 11.70 11.07
N ILE A 183 -13.24 12.73 11.04
CA ILE A 183 -12.77 14.14 11.09
C ILE A 183 -12.07 14.43 12.42
N LYS A 184 -12.61 13.93 13.54
CA LYS A 184 -12.00 14.10 14.86
C LYS A 184 -10.68 13.34 14.95
N ASP A 185 -10.67 12.08 14.52
CA ASP A 185 -9.47 11.24 14.54
C ASP A 185 -8.34 11.87 13.69
N LEU A 186 -8.67 12.34 12.48
CA LEU A 186 -7.70 12.99 11.60
C LEU A 186 -7.20 14.34 12.12
N LEU A 187 -8.03 15.12 12.80
CA LEU A 187 -7.60 16.39 13.41
C LEU A 187 -6.55 16.16 14.50
N VAL A 188 -6.75 15.12 15.34
CA VAL A 188 -5.75 14.73 16.35
C VAL A 188 -4.44 14.34 15.67
N LEU A 189 -4.50 13.52 14.64
CA LEU A 189 -3.30 13.09 13.89
C LEU A 189 -2.62 14.24 13.13
N ALA A 190 -3.39 15.18 12.59
CA ALA A 190 -2.87 16.36 11.91
C ALA A 190 -2.17 17.33 12.87
N ARG A 191 -2.63 17.41 14.12
CA ARG A 191 -2.04 18.26 15.17
C ARG A 191 -0.85 17.59 15.86
N ASP A 192 -1.06 16.36 16.34
CA ASP A 192 -0.16 15.68 17.29
C ASP A 192 0.81 14.69 16.61
N GLY A 193 0.65 14.44 15.31
CA GLY A 193 1.56 13.59 14.55
C GLY A 193 3.00 14.12 14.57
N LYS A 194 3.97 13.23 14.78
CA LYS A 194 5.40 13.57 14.88
C LYS A 194 6.05 13.70 13.51
N LYS A 195 5.59 12.93 12.52
CA LYS A 195 6.07 13.00 11.13
C LYS A 195 5.26 14.01 10.32
N PRO A 196 5.91 15.01 9.67
CA PRO A 196 5.24 15.99 8.82
C PRO A 196 4.38 15.35 7.71
N ALA A 197 4.85 14.25 7.13
CA ALA A 197 4.11 13.52 6.11
C ALA A 197 2.77 12.94 6.60
N VAL A 198 2.68 12.54 7.88
CA VAL A 198 1.42 12.04 8.46
C VAL A 198 0.45 13.20 8.63
N GLN A 199 0.94 14.31 9.20
CA GLN A 199 0.12 15.51 9.41
C GLN A 199 -0.45 16.01 8.07
N GLN A 200 0.40 16.08 7.04
CA GLN A 200 0.02 16.48 5.68
C GLN A 200 -1.00 15.51 5.07
N ASN A 201 -0.79 14.20 5.15
CA ASN A 201 -1.73 13.22 4.60
C ASN A 201 -3.10 13.28 5.29
N CYS A 202 -3.11 13.51 6.62
CA CYS A 202 -4.36 13.69 7.36
C CYS A 202 -5.08 14.97 6.95
N ALA A 203 -4.37 16.08 6.82
CA ALA A 203 -4.92 17.35 6.35
C ALA A 203 -5.49 17.25 4.91
N ILE A 204 -4.78 16.57 4.01
CA ILE A 204 -5.26 16.30 2.64
C ILE A 204 -6.55 15.47 2.67
N LEU A 205 -6.61 14.43 3.50
CA LEU A 205 -7.81 13.61 3.63
C LEU A 205 -8.98 14.42 4.19
N ILE A 206 -8.78 15.24 5.22
CA ILE A 206 -9.82 16.15 5.76
C ILE A 206 -10.33 17.07 4.64
N ALA A 207 -9.43 17.70 3.88
CA ALA A 207 -9.81 18.62 2.81
C ALA A 207 -10.66 17.91 1.74
N LYS A 208 -10.25 16.71 1.30
CA LYS A 208 -11.01 15.92 0.32
C LYS A 208 -12.38 15.47 0.83
N LEU A 209 -12.47 15.08 2.11
CA LEU A 209 -13.74 14.72 2.73
C LEU A 209 -14.69 15.92 2.80
N ALA A 210 -14.20 17.08 3.26
CA ALA A 210 -14.97 18.32 3.34
C ALA A 210 -15.45 18.82 1.97
N GLN A 211 -14.67 18.60 0.91
CA GLN A 211 -15.07 18.91 -0.47
C GLN A 211 -16.10 17.92 -1.02
N GLY A 212 -16.02 16.65 -0.62
CA GLY A 212 -16.89 15.59 -1.16
C GLY A 212 -18.22 15.41 -0.46
N ASP A 213 -18.38 15.88 0.79
CA ASP A 213 -19.67 15.89 1.50
C ASP A 213 -19.69 17.03 2.55
N SER A 214 -20.72 17.89 2.52
CA SER A 214 -20.80 19.07 3.38
C SER A 214 -20.84 18.75 4.88
N LYS A 215 -21.31 17.56 5.27
CA LYS A 215 -21.34 17.12 6.66
C LYS A 215 -19.95 17.04 7.27
N HIS A 216 -18.92 16.72 6.48
CA HIS A 216 -17.53 16.74 6.93
C HIS A 216 -17.04 18.16 7.20
N LEU A 217 -17.46 19.13 6.39
CA LEU A 217 -17.13 20.54 6.59
C LEU A 217 -17.84 21.11 7.82
N GLU A 218 -19.11 20.77 8.03
CA GLU A 218 -19.87 21.12 9.24
C GLU A 218 -19.17 20.56 10.48
N ARG A 219 -18.83 19.26 10.46
CA ARG A 219 -18.11 18.61 11.56
C ARG A 219 -16.73 19.23 11.80
N LEU A 220 -16.03 19.62 10.75
CA LEU A 220 -14.74 20.31 10.86
C LEU A 220 -14.89 21.67 11.57
N ARG A 221 -15.95 22.43 11.28
CA ARG A 221 -16.23 23.71 11.94
C ARG A 221 -16.63 23.55 13.40
N GLU A 222 -17.47 22.56 13.71
CA GLU A 222 -17.86 22.23 15.10
C GLU A 222 -16.66 21.93 16.00
N LEU A 223 -15.59 21.37 15.43
CA LEU A 223 -14.38 21.00 16.15
C LEU A 223 -13.31 22.12 16.15
N HIS A 224 -13.63 23.32 15.67
CA HIS A 224 -12.66 24.41 15.45
C HIS A 224 -11.44 23.92 14.62
N GLY A 225 -11.72 23.00 13.69
CA GLY A 225 -10.68 22.29 12.96
C GLY A 225 -9.98 23.14 11.91
N VAL A 226 -10.63 24.20 11.42
CA VAL A 226 -10.02 25.14 10.45
C VAL A 226 -8.85 25.88 11.12
N GLU A 227 -9.04 26.32 12.36
CA GLU A 227 -8.05 27.03 13.17
C GLU A 227 -6.91 26.10 13.58
N ILE A 228 -7.22 24.85 13.96
CA ILE A 228 -6.22 23.82 14.27
C ILE A 228 -5.35 23.55 13.04
N LEU A 229 -5.97 23.29 11.89
CA LEU A 229 -5.24 23.04 10.65
C LEU A 229 -4.38 24.24 10.26
N HIS A 230 -4.91 25.46 10.30
CA HIS A 230 -4.13 26.65 9.99
C HIS A 230 -2.93 26.84 10.93
N SER A 231 -3.06 26.47 12.21
CA SER A 231 -1.97 26.60 13.18
C SER A 231 -0.87 25.54 12.98
N CYS A 232 -1.26 24.29 12.74
CA CYS A 232 -0.30 23.19 12.61
C CYS A 232 0.36 23.13 11.23
N MET A 233 -0.37 23.48 10.16
CA MET A 233 0.15 23.40 8.80
C MET A 233 1.18 24.49 8.46
N LYS A 234 1.26 25.58 9.23
CA LYS A 234 2.28 26.65 9.06
C LYS A 234 3.72 26.17 9.18
N TYR A 235 3.94 25.07 9.90
CA TYR A 235 5.28 24.58 10.25
C TYR A 235 5.68 23.32 9.49
N ILE A 236 4.81 22.82 8.60
CA ILE A 236 5.08 21.66 7.75
C ILE A 236 5.75 22.17 6.47
N LYS A 237 7.03 21.79 6.28
CA LYS A 237 7.83 22.10 5.09
C LYS A 237 7.76 20.98 4.07
#